data_AF-A0A7X7NP38-F1
#
_entry.id   AF-A0A7X7NP38-F1
#
_cell.length_a   1.000
_cell.length_b   1.000
_cell.length_c   1.000
_cell.angle_alpha   90.00
_cell.angle_beta   90.00
_cell.angle_gamma   90.00
#
_symmetry.space_group_name_H-M   'P 1'
#
loop_
_entity.id
_entity.type
_entity.pdbx_description
1 polymer ?
#
loop_
_entity_poly.entity_id
_entity_poly.type
_entity_poly.pdbx_seq_one_letter_code
_entity_poly.pdbx_strand_id
1 'polypeptide(L)'
;MTTTKRTDDDLAARFEHFEFDSSTHTARDPLRALHWAAQFRAYLDQQLADVVAEAREAGATWTQIGDALGVSHQAAMKRFKRSA
;
A
#
# COMPACT_ATOMS: atom_id res chain seq x y z
N MET A 1 -52.31 -12.85 -9.56
CA MET A 1 -51.02 -12.13 -9.55
C MET A 1 -51.29 -10.71 -9.10
N THR A 2 -51.10 -10.42 -7.82
CA THR A 2 -51.22 -9.06 -7.27
C THR A 2 -49.86 -8.65 -6.73
N THR A 3 -49.18 -7.78 -7.48
CA THR A 3 -47.92 -7.15 -7.11
C THR A 3 -48.17 -6.19 -5.94
N THR A 4 -47.81 -6.60 -4.73
CA THR A 4 -47.80 -5.73 -3.55
C THR A 4 -46.62 -4.78 -3.66
N LYS A 5 -46.93 -3.52 -4.02
CA LYS A 5 -45.99 -2.40 -4.03
C LYS A 5 -45.59 -2.11 -2.58
N ARG A 6 -44.38 -2.49 -2.19
CA ARG A 6 -43.80 -2.15 -0.89
C ARG A 6 -43.47 -0.66 -0.89
N THR A 7 -44.17 0.12 -0.07
CA THR A 7 -44.22 1.59 -0.06
C THR A 7 -42.94 2.20 0.52
N ASP A 8 -42.56 3.39 0.02
CA ASP A 8 -41.40 4.18 0.43
C ASP A 8 -41.36 4.52 1.93
N ASP A 9 -42.51 4.47 2.63
CA ASP A 9 -42.60 4.63 4.09
C ASP A 9 -41.81 3.56 4.86
N ASP A 10 -41.74 2.34 4.32
CA ASP A 10 -40.99 1.22 4.89
C ASP A 10 -39.47 1.46 4.79
N LEU A 11 -39.05 2.26 3.81
CA LEU A 11 -37.66 2.69 3.64
C LEU A 11 -37.33 3.90 4.52
N ALA A 12 -38.24 4.87 4.61
CA ALA A 12 -38.07 6.05 5.46
C ALA A 12 -37.88 5.68 6.95
N ALA A 13 -38.70 4.77 7.47
CA ALA A 13 -38.60 4.30 8.85
C ALA A 13 -37.26 3.59 9.16
N ARG A 14 -36.68 2.92 8.15
CA ARG A 14 -35.37 2.25 8.28
C ARG A 14 -34.21 3.25 8.27
N PHE A 15 -34.36 4.38 7.58
CA PHE A 15 -33.38 5.46 7.59
C PHE A 15 -33.41 6.26 8.89
N GLU A 16 -34.58 6.47 9.50
CA GLU A 16 -34.71 7.22 10.76
C GLU A 16 -34.06 6.50 11.97
N HIS A 17 -33.91 5.17 11.93
CA HIS A 17 -33.26 4.42 13.00
C HIS A 17 -31.76 4.19 12.79
N PHE A 18 -31.18 4.67 11.68
CA PHE A 18 -29.73 4.66 11.51
C PHE A 18 -29.13 5.83 12.27
N GLU A 19 -29.05 5.70 13.59
CA GLU A 19 -28.14 6.52 14.38
C GLU A 19 -26.73 6.21 13.90
N PHE A 20 -26.24 7.00 12.94
CA PHE A 20 -24.84 7.02 12.62
C PHE A 20 -24.14 7.55 13.86
N ASP A 21 -23.63 6.64 14.68
CA ASP A 21 -22.80 6.97 15.81
C ASP A 21 -21.54 7.64 15.26
N SER A 22 -21.59 8.96 15.16
CA SER A 22 -20.46 9.80 14.76
C SER A 22 -19.28 9.68 15.74
N SER A 23 -19.43 9.00 16.88
CA SER A 23 -18.31 8.61 17.75
C SER A 23 -17.45 7.51 17.12
N THR A 24 -17.96 6.80 16.10
CA THR A 24 -17.16 5.98 15.17
C THR A 24 -16.53 6.84 14.06
N HIS A 25 -15.99 8.01 14.42
CA HIS A 25 -14.82 8.48 13.69
C HIS A 25 -13.79 7.35 13.80
N THR A 26 -13.68 6.56 12.73
CA THR A 26 -12.74 5.44 12.63
C THR A 26 -11.35 6.01 12.84
N ALA A 27 -10.92 6.06 14.10
CA ALA A 27 -9.56 6.32 14.48
C ALA A 27 -8.77 5.23 13.77
N ARG A 28 -8.11 5.62 12.69
CA ARG A 28 -7.38 4.76 11.76
C ARG A 28 -6.70 3.67 12.58
N ASP A 29 -7.22 2.43 12.51
CA ASP A 29 -6.68 1.31 13.31
C ASP A 29 -5.16 1.26 13.10
N PRO A 30 -4.35 1.58 14.12
CA PRO A 30 -2.91 1.71 13.94
C PRO A 30 -2.27 0.39 13.49
N LEU A 31 -2.81 -0.76 13.90
CA LEU A 31 -2.29 -2.06 13.50
C LEU A 31 -2.60 -2.35 12.04
N ARG A 32 -3.80 -2.00 11.56
CA ARG A 32 -4.12 -2.09 10.13
C ARG A 32 -3.26 -1.13 9.30
N ALA A 33 -2.99 0.07 9.79
CA ALA A 33 -2.10 1.02 9.11
C ALA A 33 -0.66 0.49 9.03
N LEU A 34 -0.15 -0.13 10.12
CA LEU A 34 1.16 -0.78 10.13
C LEU A 34 1.22 -1.96 9.16
N HIS A 35 0.16 -2.77 9.08
CA HIS A 35 0.09 -3.88 8.12
C HIS A 35 0.24 -3.37 6.68
N TRP A 36 -0.52 -2.34 6.30
CA TRP A 36 -0.40 -1.74 4.97
C TRP A 36 0.98 -1.12 4.73
N ALA A 37 1.54 -0.41 5.71
CA ALA A 37 2.89 0.16 5.59
C ALA A 37 3.95 -0.93 5.37
N ALA A 38 3.83 -2.08 6.02
CA ALA A 38 4.71 -3.23 5.80
C ALA A 38 4.57 -3.79 4.38
N GLN A 39 3.34 -3.92 3.86
CA GLN A 39 3.10 -4.36 2.49
C GLN A 39 3.68 -3.38 1.46
N PHE A 40 3.46 -2.08 1.64
CA PHE A 40 4.04 -1.06 0.77
C PHE A 40 5.56 -1.06 0.81
N ARG A 41 6.16 -1.23 1.99
CA ARG A 41 7.61 -1.35 2.12
C ARG A 41 8.14 -2.56 1.34
N ALA A 42 7.50 -3.72 1.47
CA ALA A 42 7.91 -4.92 0.73
C ALA A 42 7.81 -4.72 -0.79
N TYR A 43 6.72 -4.10 -1.25
CA TYR A 43 6.54 -3.76 -2.66
C TYR A 43 7.63 -2.81 -3.17
N LEU A 44 7.90 -1.71 -2.45
CA LEU A 44 8.95 -0.76 -2.84
C LEU A 44 10.35 -1.39 -2.77
N ASP A 45 10.62 -2.25 -1.79
CA ASP A 45 11.89 -2.98 -1.70
C ASP A 45 12.10 -3.89 -2.93
N GLN A 46 11.04 -4.52 -3.44
CA GLN A 46 11.08 -5.33 -4.66
C GLN A 46 11.29 -4.44 -5.90
N GLN A 47 10.48 -3.39 -6.08
CA GLN A 47 10.63 -2.46 -7.21
C GLN A 47 12.04 -1.86 -7.27
N LEU A 48 12.63 -1.55 -6.11
CA LEU A 48 13.99 -1.05 -6.04
C LEU A 48 15.02 -2.09 -6.48
N ALA A 49 14.82 -3.36 -6.15
CA ALA A 49 15.69 -4.43 -6.61
C ALA A 49 15.63 -4.60 -8.14
N ASP A 50 14.43 -4.52 -8.73
CA ASP A 50 14.23 -4.62 -10.17
C ASP A 50 14.94 -3.47 -10.91
N VAL A 51 14.77 -2.23 -10.45
CA VAL A 51 15.45 -1.06 -11.03
C VAL A 51 16.98 -1.17 -10.89
N VAL A 52 17.48 -1.71 -9.77
CA VAL A 52 18.92 -1.95 -9.61
C VAL A 52 19.41 -3.02 -10.59
N ALA A 53 18.65 -4.08 -10.83
CA ALA A 53 18.98 -5.09 -11.83
C ALA A 53 19.03 -4.48 -13.24
N GLU A 54 18.01 -3.70 -13.63
CA GLU A 54 17.99 -2.98 -14.91
C GLU A 54 19.20 -2.04 -15.06
N ALA A 55 19.56 -1.29 -14.00
CA ALA A 55 20.73 -0.43 -14.01
C ALA A 55 22.04 -1.24 -14.20
N ARG A 56 22.14 -2.42 -13.57
CA ARG A 56 23.28 -3.33 -13.72
C ARG A 56 23.36 -3.89 -15.13
N GLU A 57 22.25 -4.29 -15.73
CA GLU A 57 22.16 -4.74 -17.12
C GLU A 57 22.56 -3.63 -18.11
N ALA A 58 22.19 -2.37 -17.81
CA ALA A 58 22.62 -1.20 -18.57
C ALA A 58 24.10 -0.82 -18.35
N GLY A 59 24.84 -1.57 -17.53
CA GLY A 59 26.27 -1.38 -17.30
C GLY A 59 26.63 -0.40 -16.18
N ALA A 60 25.67 0.12 -15.42
CA ALA A 60 25.96 1.01 -14.29
C ALA A 60 26.78 0.28 -13.22
N THR A 61 27.85 0.90 -12.74
CA THR A 61 28.68 0.35 -11.67
C THR A 61 27.95 0.40 -10.32
N TRP A 62 28.33 -0.46 -9.38
CA TRP A 62 27.83 -0.42 -8.00
C TRP A 62 28.10 0.93 -7.30
N THR A 63 29.09 1.70 -7.76
CA THR A 63 29.41 3.01 -7.20
C THR A 63 28.34 4.01 -7.63
N GLN A 64 28.03 4.05 -8.93
CA GLN A 64 26.96 4.89 -9.47
C GLN A 64 25.60 4.54 -8.85
N ILE A 65 25.33 3.25 -8.64
CA ILE A 65 24.11 2.80 -7.97
C ILE A 65 24.09 3.24 -6.50
N GLY A 66 25.20 3.10 -5.77
CA GLY A 66 25.31 3.59 -4.40
C GLY A 66 25.05 5.09 -4.29
N ASP A 67 25.69 5.87 -5.16
CA ASP A 67 25.52 7.33 -5.23
C ASP A 67 24.06 7.71 -5.50
N ALA A 68 23.40 7.06 -6.46
CA ALA A 68 21.98 7.29 -6.78
C ALA A 68 21.03 6.94 -5.61
N LEU A 69 21.38 5.92 -4.83
CA LEU A 69 20.63 5.48 -3.66
C LEU A 69 20.97 6.27 -2.38
N GLY A 70 21.99 7.13 -2.40
CA GLY A 70 22.49 7.82 -1.21
C GLY A 70 23.13 6.90 -0.17
N VAL A 71 23.72 5.77 -0.61
CA VAL A 71 24.41 4.80 0.25
C VAL A 71 25.81 4.50 -0.28
N SER A 72 26.66 3.89 0.55
CA SER A 72 27.98 3.47 0.07
C SER A 72 27.87 2.35 -0.99
N HIS A 73 28.84 2.30 -1.90
CA HIS A 73 29.02 1.18 -2.84
C HIS A 73 28.90 -0.20 -2.16
N GLN A 74 29.57 -0.37 -1.02
CA GLN A 74 29.56 -1.64 -0.28
C GLN A 74 28.17 -1.97 0.29
N ALA A 75 27.41 -0.96 0.71
CA ALA A 75 26.03 -1.14 1.17
C ALA A 75 25.10 -1.53 0.01
N ALA A 76 25.22 -0.87 -1.15
CA ALA A 76 24.46 -1.22 -2.35
C ALA A 76 24.77 -2.65 -2.81
N MET A 77 26.05 -2.98 -2.98
CA MET A 77 26.48 -4.32 -3.40
C MET A 77 26.01 -5.39 -2.40
N LYS A 78 26.19 -5.18 -1.09
CA LYS A 78 25.73 -6.15 -0.07
C LYS A 78 24.22 -6.39 -0.13
N ARG A 79 23.44 -5.35 -0.43
CA ARG A 79 21.98 -5.41 -0.44
C ARG A 79 21.44 -6.05 -1.72
N PHE A 80 21.97 -5.71 -2.88
CA PHE A 80 21.34 -6.03 -4.18
C PHE A 80 22.10 -7.04 -5.05
N LYS A 81 23.33 -7.45 -4.69
CA LYS A 81 24.12 -8.40 -5.50
C LYS A 81 23.46 -9.76 -5.77
N ARG A 82 22.45 -10.17 -4.98
CA ARG A 82 21.72 -11.43 -5.20
C ARG A 82 20.47 -11.27 -6.08
N SER A 83 20.09 -10.03 -6.36
CA SER A 83 18.88 -9.68 -7.10
C SER A 83 19.18 -9.16 -8.51
N ALA A 84 20.41 -8.70 -8.74
CA ALA A 84 20.96 -8.34 -10.05
C ALA A 84 21.85 -9.47 -10.57
#